data_AF-A0A8R7V7P0-F1
#
_entry.id   AF-A0A8R7V7P0-F1
#
_cell.length_a   1.000
_cell.length_b   1.000
_cell.length_c   1.000
_cell.angle_alpha   90.00
_cell.angle_beta   90.00
_cell.angle_gamma   90.00
#
_symmetry.space_group_name_H-M   'P 1'
#
loop_
_entity.id
_entity.type
_entity.pdbx_description
1 polymer ?
#
loop_
_entity_poly.entity_id
_entity_poly.type
_entity_poly.pdbx_seq_one_letter_code
_entity_poly.pdbx_strand_id
1 'polypeptide(L)'
;MFRMHRPSFDLLHETLVRDYGLRAACNMCSEEALGIFLWTVDSPQSVSEVQNRFKRFTETVHRKFNHVFKCLVLFAADIIRPIDPQIRNVQERLQDPKFFPHFNGCIGVINGTHIPVTVPAKNMINHFGRHGYSSQNVMGVCDFNMRYISAVAGWPGSAHDTRVFK
;
A
#
# COMPACT_ATOMS: atom_id res chain seq x y z
N MET A 1 19.08 -5.67 -2.77
CA MET A 1 19.25 -4.78 -1.60
C MET A 1 17.86 -4.27 -1.27
N PHE A 2 17.46 -4.18 0.00
CA PHE A 2 16.13 -3.69 0.34
C PHE A 2 15.97 -2.23 -0.10
N ARG A 3 14.86 -1.90 -0.75
CA ARG A 3 14.50 -0.51 -1.12
C ARG A 3 13.98 0.31 0.05
N MET A 4 13.56 -0.35 1.13
CA MET A 4 13.04 0.28 2.35
C MET A 4 14.20 0.81 3.21
N HIS A 5 14.05 2.04 3.69
CA HIS A 5 15.01 2.65 4.61
C HIS A 5 14.97 1.95 5.99
N ARG A 6 16.12 1.84 6.66
CA ARG A 6 16.26 1.03 7.87
C ARG A 6 15.31 1.45 9.01
N PRO A 7 15.23 2.72 9.40
CA PRO A 7 14.22 3.22 10.34
C PRO A 7 12.76 2.87 10.00
N SER A 8 12.38 2.87 8.72
CA SER A 8 11.02 2.49 8.33
C SER A 8 10.78 1.00 8.51
N PHE A 9 11.81 0.18 8.26
CA PHE A 9 11.77 -1.25 8.54
C PHE A 9 11.64 -1.52 10.03
N ASP A 10 12.43 -0.85 10.87
CA ASP A 10 12.41 -1.04 12.32
C ASP A 10 11.06 -0.60 12.91
N LEU A 11 10.52 0.55 12.48
CA LEU A 11 9.18 1.01 12.91
C LEU A 11 8.06 0.05 12.50
N LEU A 12 8.11 -0.47 11.26
CA LEU A 12 7.14 -1.46 10.78
C LEU A 12 7.23 -2.74 11.61
N HIS A 13 8.45 -3.23 11.84
CA HIS A 13 8.70 -4.43 12.62
C HIS A 13 8.17 -4.29 14.05
N GLU A 14 8.53 -3.22 14.75
CA GLU A 14 8.06 -2.93 16.12
C GLU A 14 6.53 -2.89 16.19
N THR A 15 5.89 -2.22 15.23
CA THR A 15 4.43 -2.13 15.14
C THR A 15 3.80 -3.51 14.96
N LEU A 16 4.32 -4.33 14.04
CA LEU A 16 3.81 -5.67 13.77
C LEU A 16 4.00 -6.62 14.96
N VAL A 17 5.11 -6.50 15.69
CA VAL A 17 5.37 -7.31 16.90
C VAL A 17 4.43 -6.91 18.04
N ARG A 18 4.29 -5.60 18.28
CA ARG A 18 3.50 -5.06 19.40
C ARG A 18 2.00 -5.30 19.22
N ASP A 19 1.47 -4.98 18.05
CA ASP A 19 0.02 -4.81 17.86
C ASP A 19 -0.61 -5.92 16.97
N TYR A 20 0.18 -6.58 16.10
CA TYR A 20 -0.35 -7.49 15.07
C TYR A 20 0.14 -8.93 15.14
N GLY A 21 0.83 -9.30 16.22
CA GLY A 21 1.16 -10.70 16.53
C GLY A 21 2.31 -11.29 15.72
N LEU A 22 3.20 -10.45 15.17
CA LEU A 22 4.46 -10.94 14.60
C LEU A 22 5.35 -11.46 15.73
N ARG A 23 5.70 -12.74 15.70
CA ARG A 23 6.48 -13.40 16.76
C ARG A 23 7.67 -14.14 16.19
N ALA A 24 8.76 -14.15 16.96
CA ALA A 24 9.89 -15.04 16.71
C ALA A 24 9.44 -16.51 16.82
N ALA A 25 10.10 -17.39 16.07
CA ALA A 25 10.00 -18.83 16.25
C ALA A 25 11.33 -19.37 16.79
N CYS A 26 11.32 -20.59 17.33
CA CYS A 26 12.49 -21.27 17.88
C CYS A 26 13.76 -21.17 17.01
N ASN A 27 13.60 -21.14 15.69
CA ASN A 27 14.71 -21.15 14.74
C ASN A 27 14.83 -19.86 13.88
N MET A 28 14.06 -18.79 14.16
CA MET A 28 14.06 -17.58 13.33
C MET A 28 13.51 -16.35 14.08
N CYS A 29 14.24 -15.23 14.03
CA CYS A 29 13.74 -13.96 14.57
C CYS A 29 12.65 -13.34 13.68
N SER A 30 11.81 -12.51 14.29
CA SER A 30 10.72 -11.80 13.60
C SER A 30 11.21 -10.85 12.50
N GLU A 31 12.40 -10.29 12.67
CA GLU A 31 13.07 -9.38 11.74
C GLU A 31 13.45 -10.11 10.46
N GLU A 32 14.02 -11.31 10.60
CA GLU A 32 14.35 -12.16 9.46
C GLU A 32 13.08 -12.60 8.72
N ALA A 33 12.00 -12.92 9.46
CA ALA A 33 10.72 -13.25 8.85
C ALA A 33 10.15 -12.09 8.02
N LEU A 34 10.16 -10.87 8.56
CA LEU A 34 9.76 -9.67 7.83
C LEU A 34 10.67 -9.41 6.62
N GLY A 35 11.98 -9.60 6.79
CA GLY A 35 12.96 -9.49 5.72
C GLY A 35 12.70 -10.46 4.56
N ILE A 36 12.36 -11.72 4.85
CA ILE A 36 11.98 -12.72 3.84
C ILE A 36 10.74 -12.26 3.06
N PHE A 37 9.71 -11.80 3.77
CA PHE A 37 8.49 -11.31 3.14
C PHE A 37 8.77 -10.12 2.21
N LEU A 38 9.43 -9.09 2.72
CA LEU A 38 9.76 -7.88 1.95
C LEU A 38 10.64 -8.21 0.73
N TRP A 39 11.59 -9.13 0.89
CA TRP A 39 12.44 -9.54 -0.22
C TRP A 39 11.68 -10.30 -1.30
N THR A 40 10.68 -11.10 -0.90
CA THR A 40 9.84 -11.86 -1.83
C THR A 40 8.92 -10.95 -2.64
N VAL A 41 8.43 -9.84 -2.07
CA VAL A 41 7.52 -8.92 -2.77
C VAL A 41 8.24 -7.80 -3.55
N ASP A 42 9.50 -7.49 -3.22
CA ASP A 42 10.26 -6.39 -3.85
C ASP A 42 10.67 -6.67 -5.30
N SER A 43 10.69 -7.93 -5.74
CA SER A 43 11.09 -8.32 -7.09
C SER A 43 10.44 -9.63 -7.51
N PRO A 44 10.25 -9.89 -8.81
CA PRO A 44 9.71 -11.15 -9.32
C PRO A 44 10.77 -12.26 -9.23
N GLN A 45 11.17 -12.60 -8.00
CA GLN A 45 12.14 -13.67 -7.72
C GLN A 45 11.41 -14.98 -7.44
N SER A 46 12.03 -16.07 -7.87
CA SER A 46 11.59 -17.40 -7.49
C SER A 46 11.83 -17.66 -6.00
N VAL A 47 11.01 -18.52 -5.40
CA VAL A 47 11.19 -18.92 -3.99
C VAL A 47 12.58 -19.54 -3.75
N SER A 48 13.15 -20.19 -4.78
CA SER A 48 14.51 -20.75 -4.75
C SER A 48 15.61 -19.69 -4.56
N GLU A 49 15.45 -18.51 -5.17
CA GLU A 49 16.39 -17.39 -4.98
C GLU A 49 16.32 -16.83 -3.57
N VAL A 50 15.10 -16.73 -3.01
CA VAL A 50 14.87 -16.32 -1.61
C VAL A 50 15.51 -17.35 -0.67
N GLN A 51 15.32 -18.65 -0.91
CA GLN A 51 15.98 -19.72 -0.16
C GLN A 51 17.51 -19.57 -0.21
N ASN A 52 18.08 -19.35 -1.40
CA ASN A 52 19.52 -19.23 -1.56
C ASN A 52 20.09 -18.00 -0.83
N ARG A 53 19.30 -16.93 -0.73
CA ARG A 53 19.65 -15.68 -0.04
C ARG A 53 19.62 -15.83 1.48
N PHE A 54 18.53 -16.37 2.01
CA PHE A 54 18.33 -16.48 3.47
C PHE A 54 18.85 -17.81 4.05
N LYS A 55 19.29 -18.74 3.21
CA LYS A 55 19.74 -20.10 3.60
C LYS A 55 18.68 -20.85 4.41
N ARG A 56 17.42 -20.73 3.99
CA ARG A 56 16.26 -21.37 4.63
C ARG A 56 15.55 -22.31 3.67
N PHE A 57 14.98 -23.39 4.20
CA PHE A 57 14.13 -24.29 3.41
C PHE A 57 12.91 -23.56 2.85
N THR A 58 12.47 -23.97 1.66
CA THR A 58 11.30 -23.43 0.96
C THR A 58 10.05 -23.42 1.84
N GLU A 59 9.82 -24.48 2.62
CA GLU A 59 8.71 -24.58 3.57
C GLU A 59 8.75 -23.48 4.64
N THR A 60 9.95 -23.18 5.16
CA THR A 60 10.14 -22.12 6.16
C THR A 60 9.85 -20.76 5.55
N VAL A 61 10.34 -20.50 4.34
CA VAL A 61 10.05 -19.27 3.59
C VAL A 61 8.54 -19.12 3.39
N HIS A 62 7.86 -20.16 2.92
CA HIS A 62 6.42 -20.12 2.67
C HIS A 62 5.60 -19.89 3.96
N ARG A 63 5.90 -20.63 5.04
CA ARG A 63 5.20 -20.47 6.33
C ARG A 63 5.37 -19.06 6.89
N LYS A 64 6.60 -18.51 6.81
CA LYS A 64 6.90 -17.18 7.33
C LYS A 64 6.35 -16.06 6.46
N PHE A 65 6.37 -16.23 5.14
CA PHE A 65 5.68 -15.35 4.21
C PHE A 65 4.19 -15.22 4.58
N ASN A 66 3.49 -16.34 4.73
CA ASN A 66 2.06 -16.33 5.08
C ASN A 66 1.79 -15.75 6.48
N HIS A 67 2.67 -16.02 7.46
CA HIS A 67 2.52 -15.45 8.80
C HIS A 67 2.64 -13.92 8.76
N VAL A 68 3.69 -13.39 8.12
CA VAL A 68 3.88 -11.94 7.97
C VAL A 68 2.76 -11.32 7.14
N PHE A 69 2.32 -11.98 6.07
CA PHE A 69 1.20 -11.54 5.25
C PHE A 69 -0.07 -11.35 6.09
N LYS A 70 -0.41 -12.30 6.97
CA LYS A 70 -1.56 -12.17 7.87
C LYS A 70 -1.44 -10.95 8.81
N CYS A 71 -0.28 -10.75 9.42
CA CYS A 71 -0.02 -9.58 10.28
C CYS A 71 -0.17 -8.27 9.50
N LEU A 72 0.35 -8.22 8.27
CA LEU A 72 0.26 -7.04 7.40
C LEU A 72 -1.17 -6.76 6.92
N VAL A 73 -1.99 -7.78 6.66
CA VAL A 73 -3.40 -7.61 6.31
C VAL A 73 -4.17 -6.97 7.47
N LEU A 74 -3.90 -7.37 8.71
CA LEU A 74 -4.50 -6.74 9.89
C LEU A 74 -4.03 -5.28 10.06
N PHE A 75 -2.73 -5.04 9.92
CA PHE A 75 -2.18 -3.68 9.94
C PHE A 75 -2.78 -2.78 8.85
N ALA A 76 -2.91 -3.31 7.63
CA ALA A 76 -3.51 -2.61 6.51
C ALA A 76 -4.99 -2.27 6.78
N ALA A 77 -5.75 -3.13 7.47
CA ALA A 77 -7.14 -2.83 7.83
C ALA A 77 -7.27 -1.66 8.82
N ASP A 78 -6.27 -1.44 9.66
CA ASP A 78 -6.26 -0.33 10.62
C ASP A 78 -5.76 1.00 10.01
N ILE A 79 -4.84 0.93 9.04
CA ILE A 79 -4.26 2.11 8.38
C ILE A 79 -5.07 2.53 7.14
N ILE A 80 -5.50 1.58 6.31
CA ILE A 80 -6.23 1.82 5.06
C ILE A 80 -7.73 1.76 5.33
N ARG A 81 -8.24 2.80 5.99
CA ARG A 81 -9.67 2.94 6.28
C ARG A 81 -10.14 4.39 6.12
N PRO A 82 -11.44 4.63 5.84
CA PRO A 82 -11.98 5.98 5.80
C PRO A 82 -11.83 6.67 7.17
N ILE A 83 -11.67 8.00 7.13
CA ILE A 83 -11.65 8.84 8.33
C ILE A 83 -13.00 8.78 9.04
N ASP A 84 -14.09 8.82 8.28
CA ASP A 84 -15.45 8.70 8.82
C ASP A 84 -15.86 7.22 8.98
N PRO A 85 -16.09 6.74 10.21
CA PRO A 85 -16.51 5.36 10.48
C PRO A 85 -17.89 5.00 9.89
N GLN A 86 -18.74 5.99 9.56
CA GLN A 86 -20.08 5.78 9.02
C GLN A 86 -20.07 5.31 7.55
N ILE A 87 -18.94 5.47 6.85
CA ILE A 87 -18.76 5.06 5.44
C ILE A 87 -18.70 3.52 5.29
N ARG A 88 -18.75 2.76 6.38
CA ARG A 88 -18.66 1.28 6.38
C ARG A 88 -19.83 0.55 5.71
N ASN A 89 -20.94 1.23 5.44
CA ASN A 89 -22.11 0.57 4.88
C ASN A 89 -21.98 0.42 3.36
N VAL A 90 -22.07 -0.83 2.88
CA VAL A 90 -22.17 -1.17 1.45
C VAL A 90 -23.37 -0.43 0.88
N GLN A 91 -23.13 0.39 -0.14
CA GLN A 91 -24.17 1.17 -0.78
C GLN A 91 -25.14 0.24 -1.52
N GLU A 92 -26.46 0.49 -1.42
CA GLU A 92 -27.51 -0.33 -2.06
C GLU A 92 -27.26 -0.49 -3.57
N ARG A 93 -26.65 0.51 -4.21
CA ARG A 93 -26.24 0.48 -5.62
C ARG A 93 -25.33 -0.70 -5.99
N LEU A 94 -24.56 -1.22 -5.03
CA LEU A 94 -23.67 -2.36 -5.23
C LEU A 94 -24.39 -3.73 -5.14
N GLN A 95 -25.66 -3.74 -4.74
CA GLN A 95 -26.50 -4.95 -4.74
C GLN A 95 -27.08 -5.26 -6.14
N ASP A 96 -26.93 -4.34 -7.10
CA ASP A 96 -27.29 -4.60 -8.50
C ASP A 96 -26.50 -5.81 -9.03
N PRO A 97 -27.14 -6.78 -9.72
CA PRO A 97 -26.49 -7.95 -10.30
C PRO A 97 -25.31 -7.63 -11.24
N LYS A 98 -25.22 -6.41 -11.77
CA LYS A 98 -24.08 -5.95 -12.56
C LYS A 98 -22.80 -5.78 -11.73
N PHE A 99 -22.93 -5.41 -10.46
CA PHE A 99 -21.80 -5.11 -9.58
C PHE A 99 -21.58 -6.19 -8.51
N PHE A 100 -22.64 -6.86 -8.07
CA PHE A 100 -22.54 -8.00 -7.17
C PHE A 100 -22.14 -9.28 -7.92
N PRO A 101 -21.22 -10.13 -7.39
CA PRO A 101 -20.55 -10.03 -6.10
C PRO A 101 -19.21 -9.28 -6.13
N HIS A 102 -18.76 -8.82 -7.30
CA HIS A 102 -17.41 -8.31 -7.52
C HIS A 102 -17.03 -7.11 -6.64
N PHE A 103 -18.00 -6.26 -6.32
CA PHE A 103 -17.79 -5.07 -5.48
C PHE A 103 -18.41 -5.19 -4.09
N ASN A 104 -18.72 -6.41 -3.63
CA ASN A 104 -19.27 -6.59 -2.28
C ASN A 104 -18.28 -6.08 -1.21
N GLY A 105 -18.76 -5.28 -0.26
CA GLY A 105 -17.91 -4.65 0.76
C GLY A 105 -17.13 -3.42 0.28
N CYS A 106 -17.26 -3.02 -0.99
CA CYS A 106 -16.62 -1.82 -1.48
C CYS A 106 -17.32 -0.57 -0.90
N ILE A 107 -16.51 0.37 -0.40
CA ILE A 107 -16.99 1.61 0.22
C ILE A 107 -16.68 2.86 -0.61
N GLY A 108 -15.86 2.71 -1.67
CA GLY A 108 -15.48 3.78 -2.56
C GLY A 108 -14.37 3.38 -3.52
N VAL A 109 -13.93 4.33 -4.33
CA VAL A 109 -12.84 4.17 -5.29
C VAL A 109 -11.72 5.11 -4.92
N ILE A 110 -10.48 4.60 -4.98
CA ILE A 110 -9.27 5.39 -4.83
C ILE A 110 -8.66 5.56 -6.22
N ASN A 111 -8.42 6.80 -6.66
CA ASN A 111 -7.79 7.07 -7.95
C ASN A 111 -6.98 8.36 -7.96
N GLY A 112 -5.92 8.38 -8.77
CA GLY A 112 -5.12 9.58 -9.04
C GLY A 112 -5.77 10.46 -10.11
N THR A 113 -5.63 11.77 -9.97
CA THR A 113 -6.02 12.76 -10.98
C THR A 113 -5.00 13.88 -11.06
N HIS A 114 -4.84 14.46 -12.24
CA HIS A 114 -3.93 15.58 -12.48
C HIS A 114 -4.71 16.88 -12.60
N ILE A 115 -4.42 17.82 -11.69
CA ILE A 115 -5.01 19.17 -11.71
C ILE A 115 -3.98 20.12 -12.32
N PRO A 116 -4.29 20.86 -13.41
CA PRO A 116 -3.40 21.86 -13.98
C PRO A 116 -3.03 22.93 -12.95
N VAL A 117 -1.75 23.33 -12.90
CA VAL A 117 -1.26 24.37 -11.99
C VAL A 117 -0.23 25.29 -12.67
N THR A 118 -0.19 26.54 -12.24
CA THR A 118 0.89 27.48 -12.57
C THR A 118 1.86 27.52 -11.41
N VAL A 119 3.13 27.17 -11.68
CA VAL A 119 4.22 27.19 -10.69
C VAL A 119 5.36 28.09 -11.19
N PRO A 120 6.20 28.61 -10.29
CA PRO A 120 7.40 29.35 -10.68
C PRO A 120 8.27 28.53 -11.64
N ALA A 121 8.95 29.18 -12.59
CA ALA A 121 9.75 28.53 -13.63
C ALA A 121 10.74 27.48 -13.07
N LYS A 122 11.37 27.78 -11.93
CA LYS A 122 12.27 26.86 -11.21
C LYS A 122 11.66 25.51 -10.81
N ASN A 123 10.34 25.46 -10.62
CA ASN A 123 9.61 24.25 -10.21
C ASN A 123 8.86 23.60 -11.39
N MET A 124 8.80 24.25 -12.54
CA MET A 124 8.01 23.80 -13.70
C MET A 124 8.39 22.38 -14.13
N ILE A 125 9.69 22.05 -14.13
CA ILE A 125 10.21 20.73 -14.50
C ILE A 125 9.61 19.62 -13.62
N ASN A 126 9.46 19.86 -12.32
CA ASN A 126 8.89 18.87 -11.40
C ASN A 126 7.39 18.69 -11.60
N HIS A 127 6.68 19.74 -12.03
CA HIS A 127 5.23 19.68 -12.23
C HIS A 127 4.83 19.26 -13.65
N PHE A 128 5.76 19.30 -14.60
CA PHE A 128 5.50 18.91 -15.98
C PHE A 128 5.51 17.38 -16.09
N GLY A 129 4.32 16.80 -16.24
CA GLY A 129 4.13 15.36 -16.31
C GLY A 129 3.98 14.85 -17.75
N ARG A 130 3.63 13.56 -17.87
CA ARG A 130 3.36 12.89 -19.16
C ARG A 130 2.24 13.56 -19.98
N HIS A 131 1.36 14.32 -19.34
CA HIS A 131 0.22 14.97 -20.00
C HIS A 131 0.59 16.25 -20.77
N GLY A 132 1.86 16.67 -20.77
CA GLY A 132 2.31 17.81 -21.57
C GLY A 132 1.94 19.18 -20.99
N TYR A 133 1.49 19.23 -19.73
CA TYR A 133 1.24 20.45 -18.98
C TYR A 133 1.70 20.31 -17.52
N SER A 134 1.97 21.45 -16.87
CA SER A 134 2.27 21.49 -15.45
C SER A 134 1.03 21.17 -14.63
N SER A 135 1.12 20.12 -13.82
CA SER A 135 0.02 19.64 -12.98
C SER A 135 0.47 19.35 -11.56
N GLN A 136 -0.52 19.14 -10.70
CA GLN A 136 -0.38 18.54 -9.40
C GLN A 136 -1.10 17.19 -9.43
N ASN A 137 -0.42 16.13 -9.00
CA ASN A 137 -1.05 14.83 -8.81
C ASN A 137 -1.83 14.85 -7.49
N VAL A 138 -3.10 14.51 -7.56
CA VAL A 138 -4.03 14.45 -6.44
C VAL A 138 -4.63 13.05 -6.39
N MET A 139 -4.46 12.36 -5.28
CA MET A 139 -5.16 11.10 -5.02
C MET A 139 -6.48 11.41 -4.34
N GLY A 140 -7.59 11.05 -4.95
CA GLY A 140 -8.92 11.18 -4.37
C GLY A 140 -9.49 9.83 -3.99
N VAL A 141 -10.24 9.81 -2.88
CA VAL A 141 -11.14 8.71 -2.54
C VAL A 141 -12.57 9.21 -2.69
N CYS A 142 -13.36 8.53 -3.52
CA CYS A 142 -14.76 8.88 -3.77
C CYS A 142 -15.70 7.77 -3.30
N ASP A 143 -16.81 8.15 -2.68
CA ASP A 143 -17.92 7.21 -2.41
C ASP A 143 -18.78 6.97 -3.67
N PHE A 144 -19.77 6.09 -3.55
CA PHE A 144 -20.70 5.79 -4.65
C PHE A 144 -21.77 6.87 -4.90
N ASN A 145 -21.78 7.93 -4.09
CA ASN A 145 -22.58 9.13 -4.31
C ASN A 145 -21.77 10.22 -5.04
N MET A 146 -20.59 9.87 -5.57
CA MET A 146 -19.67 10.77 -6.27
C MET A 146 -19.15 11.90 -5.37
N ARG A 147 -19.05 11.67 -4.06
CA ARG A 147 -18.51 12.61 -3.08
C ARG A 147 -17.08 12.22 -2.72
N TYR A 148 -16.18 13.21 -2.68
CA TYR A 148 -14.84 13.00 -2.15
C TYR A 148 -14.91 12.81 -0.63
N ILE A 149 -14.41 11.67 -0.15
CA ILE A 149 -14.34 11.32 1.27
C ILE A 149 -12.92 11.47 1.83
N SER A 150 -11.92 11.54 0.95
CA SER A 150 -10.54 11.87 1.28
C SER A 150 -9.83 12.38 0.02
N ALA A 151 -8.85 13.26 0.19
CA ALA A 151 -7.97 13.71 -0.88
C ALA A 151 -6.57 13.99 -0.35
N VAL A 152 -5.56 13.51 -1.06
CA VAL A 152 -4.15 13.83 -0.83
C VAL A 152 -3.66 14.62 -2.03
N ALA A 153 -3.43 15.91 -1.81
CA ALA A 153 -2.84 16.83 -2.79
C ALA A 153 -1.40 17.19 -2.37
N GLY A 154 -0.71 17.98 -3.20
CA GLY A 154 0.66 18.45 -2.87
C GLY A 154 1.74 17.86 -3.77
N TRP A 155 1.47 16.77 -4.48
CA TRP A 155 2.48 16.07 -5.25
C TRP A 155 2.68 16.69 -6.64
N PRO A 156 3.93 16.90 -7.09
CA PRO A 156 4.18 17.40 -8.44
C PRO A 156 3.58 16.47 -9.50
N GLY A 157 3.13 17.02 -10.63
CA GLY A 157 2.52 16.26 -11.72
C GLY A 157 3.44 15.24 -12.41
N SER A 158 4.74 15.26 -12.15
CA SER A 158 5.66 14.19 -12.57
C SER A 158 5.70 13.01 -11.59
N ALA A 159 5.13 13.16 -10.39
CA ALA A 159 5.13 12.10 -9.38
C ALA A 159 4.21 10.95 -9.78
N HIS A 160 4.72 9.74 -9.66
CA HIS A 160 3.97 8.52 -9.90
C HIS A 160 2.90 8.30 -8.81
N ASP A 161 1.75 7.74 -9.16
CA ASP A 161 0.60 7.55 -8.26
C ASP A 161 0.96 6.78 -6.99
N THR A 162 1.89 5.83 -7.08
CA THR A 162 2.39 5.05 -5.94
C THR A 162 3.13 5.89 -4.89
N ARG A 163 3.59 7.10 -5.24
CA ARG A 163 4.24 8.03 -4.30
C ARG A 163 3.24 8.92 -3.56
N VAL A 164 1.99 9.01 -4.02
CA VAL A 164 0.98 9.88 -3.43
C VAL A 164 0.41 9.32 -2.12
N PHE A 165 0.48 8.00 -1.91
CA PHE A 165 0.02 7.26 -0.71
C PHE A 165 0.85 7.50 0.58
N LYS A 166 1.52 8.64 0.71
CA LYS A 166 2.43 8.92 1.83
C LYS A 166 1.76 9.62 3.00
#